data_AF-V5GEU3-F1
#
_entry.id   AF-V5GEU3-F1
#
_cell.length_a   1.000
_cell.length_b   1.000
_cell.length_c   1.000
_cell.angle_alpha   90.00
_cell.angle_beta   90.00
_cell.angle_gamma   90.00
#
_symmetry.space_group_name_H-M   'P 1'
#
loop_
_entity.id
_entity.type
_entity.pdbx_description
1 polymer ?
#
loop_
_entity_poly.entity_id
_entity_poly.type
_entity_poly.pdbx_seq_one_letter_code
_entity_poly.pdbx_strand_id
1 'polypeptide(L)'
;SYIFGLNIQQLLEGCGDLLISKGSYHSGIILYKQAKVHLLKRVLKLAVSADCKTLLKFVHLCLSASKVDMSIATKIHIGNLAVMAYTELILRYGGQQRITNTRDFMNFLCYEEYYDQILAVNVACQAGHWNVVTLLAKSRGLQPEVVSALGQILQSARAPRPTDIDFLYALSEPNLTQSLLVLGQSSQIIFQYIRTNIDTFPLQILQRLAAQLDPSQPCAIPLVNRLFHTNKYSSSLDTTIESVDFENPDRGIIIAKDLIDTFLSVVIYLTHKSEKTGFNLSLLDNVGLPDNLQTEIPIKKLPDLHPLSCGFEHAAVVRNSQVYTMGVSSSGCLGLG
;
A
#
# COMPACT_ATOMS: atom_id res chain seq x y z
N SER A 1 49.77 -3.39 -0.91
CA SER A 1 51.12 -3.99 -0.88
C SER A 1 51.39 -4.62 -2.22
N TYR A 2 52.53 -4.32 -2.83
CA TYR A 2 52.95 -4.97 -4.07
C TYR A 2 53.77 -6.20 -3.71
N ILE A 3 53.40 -7.37 -4.24
CA ILE A 3 54.19 -8.60 -4.15
C ILE A 3 54.56 -8.98 -5.58
N PHE A 4 55.85 -9.14 -5.87
CA PHE A 4 56.37 -9.36 -7.24
C PHE A 4 55.89 -8.32 -8.28
N GLY A 5 55.77 -7.05 -7.89
CA GLY A 5 55.29 -5.98 -8.77
C GLY A 5 53.79 -5.98 -9.04
N LEU A 6 53.04 -6.94 -8.48
CA LEU A 6 51.59 -7.05 -8.62
C LEU A 6 50.88 -6.50 -7.37
N ASN A 7 49.83 -5.72 -7.58
CA ASN A 7 48.98 -5.26 -6.49
C ASN A 7 48.16 -6.43 -5.95
N ILE A 8 48.50 -6.91 -4.74
CA ILE A 8 47.86 -8.10 -4.17
C ILE A 8 46.36 -7.93 -3.94
N GLN A 9 45.89 -6.71 -3.67
CA GLN A 9 44.45 -6.46 -3.49
C GLN A 9 43.70 -6.66 -4.80
N GLN A 10 44.24 -6.15 -5.91
CA GLN A 10 43.65 -6.33 -7.24
C GLN A 10 43.71 -7.80 -7.68
N LEU A 11 44.81 -8.50 -7.36
CA LEU A 11 44.94 -9.93 -7.67
C LEU A 11 43.90 -10.76 -6.90
N LEU A 12 43.76 -10.55 -5.60
CA LEU A 12 42.76 -11.24 -4.76
C LEU A 12 41.34 -10.91 -5.20
N GLU A 13 41.08 -9.64 -5.56
CA GLU A 13 39.79 -9.22 -6.11
C GLU A 13 39.48 -9.95 -7.42
N GLY A 14 40.44 -10.02 -8.37
CA GLY A 14 40.26 -10.74 -9.64
C GLY A 14 40.12 -12.26 -9.48
N CYS A 15 40.86 -12.87 -8.54
CA CYS A 15 40.66 -14.27 -8.17
C CYS A 15 39.26 -14.50 -7.59
N GLY A 16 38.75 -13.55 -6.79
CA GLY A 16 37.38 -13.54 -6.29
C GLY A 16 36.37 -13.55 -7.44
N ASP A 17 36.54 -12.68 -8.44
CA ASP A 17 35.67 -12.60 -9.63
C ASP A 17 35.63 -13.95 -10.38
N LEU A 18 36.78 -14.60 -10.56
CA LEU A 18 36.88 -15.92 -11.20
C LEU A 18 36.20 -17.04 -10.40
N LEU A 19 36.23 -16.99 -9.07
CA LEU A 19 35.55 -17.99 -8.23
C LEU A 19 34.04 -17.80 -8.26
N ILE A 20 33.58 -16.55 -8.22
CA ILE A 20 32.16 -16.21 -8.30
C ILE A 20 31.58 -16.65 -9.66
N SER A 21 32.28 -16.38 -10.77
CA SER A 21 31.84 -16.80 -12.10
C SER A 21 31.79 -18.33 -12.28
N LYS A 22 32.57 -19.07 -11.50
CA LYS A 22 32.55 -20.55 -11.45
C LYS A 22 31.54 -21.12 -10.42
N GLY A 23 30.72 -20.27 -9.79
CA GLY A 23 29.72 -20.70 -8.79
C GLY A 23 30.29 -21.02 -7.40
N SER A 24 31.57 -20.75 -7.15
CA SER A 24 32.23 -20.97 -5.85
C SER A 24 32.07 -19.75 -4.94
N TYR A 25 30.82 -19.45 -4.55
CA TYR A 25 30.47 -18.19 -3.90
C TYR A 25 31.14 -17.94 -2.55
N HIS A 26 31.15 -18.93 -1.67
CA HIS A 26 31.74 -18.82 -0.34
C HIS A 26 33.23 -18.46 -0.42
N SER A 27 33.99 -19.19 -1.24
CA SER A 27 35.42 -18.96 -1.45
C SER A 27 35.69 -17.60 -2.09
N GLY A 28 34.88 -17.19 -3.07
CA GLY A 28 34.98 -15.85 -3.68
C GLY A 28 34.76 -14.72 -2.67
N ILE A 29 33.75 -14.84 -1.79
CA ILE A 29 33.47 -13.85 -0.74
C ILE A 29 34.64 -13.73 0.26
N ILE A 30 35.28 -14.85 0.61
CA ILE A 30 36.47 -14.84 1.47
C ILE A 30 37.62 -14.05 0.81
N LEU A 31 37.88 -14.28 -0.48
CA LEU A 31 38.92 -13.53 -1.19
C LEU A 31 38.62 -12.04 -1.24
N TYR A 32 37.36 -11.63 -1.47
CA TYR A 32 37.01 -10.20 -1.39
C TYR A 32 37.21 -9.61 0.01
N LYS A 33 36.93 -10.38 1.07
CA LYS A 33 37.18 -9.94 2.45
C LYS A 33 38.68 -9.76 2.70
N GLN A 34 39.51 -10.68 2.23
CA GLN A 34 40.98 -10.59 2.32
C GLN A 34 41.54 -9.42 1.50
N ALA A 35 40.96 -9.15 0.34
CA ALA A 35 41.28 -7.99 -0.51
C ALA A 35 40.84 -6.64 0.11
N LYS A 36 40.14 -6.64 1.26
CA LYS A 36 39.57 -5.45 1.92
C LYS A 36 38.58 -4.67 1.03
N VAL A 37 37.86 -5.38 0.16
CA VAL A 37 36.84 -4.78 -0.71
C VAL A 37 35.65 -4.32 0.14
N HIS A 38 35.18 -3.08 -0.09
CA HIS A 38 34.01 -2.53 0.59
C HIS A 38 32.79 -3.46 0.47
N LEU A 39 32.00 -3.57 1.55
CA LEU A 39 30.89 -4.53 1.60
C LEU A 39 29.88 -4.33 0.47
N LEU A 40 29.47 -3.10 0.18
CA LEU A 40 28.53 -2.82 -0.90
C LEU A 40 29.08 -3.31 -2.25
N LYS A 41 30.36 -3.08 -2.54
CA LYS A 41 31.03 -3.59 -3.75
C LYS A 41 31.03 -5.13 -3.79
N ARG A 42 31.19 -5.81 -2.66
CA ARG A 42 31.09 -7.28 -2.57
C ARG A 42 29.69 -7.79 -2.88
N VAL A 43 28.67 -7.15 -2.31
CA VAL A 43 27.26 -7.48 -2.55
C VAL A 43 26.91 -7.30 -4.03
N LEU A 44 27.34 -6.19 -4.64
CA LEU A 44 27.11 -5.91 -6.06
C LEU A 44 27.82 -6.92 -6.98
N LYS A 45 29.06 -7.28 -6.68
CA LYS A 45 29.78 -8.32 -7.43
C LYS A 45 29.09 -9.69 -7.35
N LEU A 46 28.50 -10.03 -6.20
CA LEU A 46 27.69 -11.24 -6.07
C LEU A 46 26.39 -11.13 -6.89
N ALA A 47 25.73 -9.96 -6.90
CA ALA A 47 24.52 -9.75 -7.68
C ALA A 47 24.71 -9.95 -9.20
N VAL A 48 25.90 -9.63 -9.72
CA VAL A 48 26.26 -9.85 -11.14
C VAL A 48 26.25 -11.34 -11.51
N SER A 49 26.45 -12.26 -10.56
CA SER A 49 26.44 -13.71 -10.82
C SER A 49 25.06 -14.33 -11.07
N ALA A 50 23.99 -13.53 -10.97
CA ALA A 50 22.59 -13.92 -11.22
C ALA A 50 22.01 -15.05 -10.35
N ASP A 51 22.72 -15.50 -9.31
CA ASP A 51 22.20 -16.42 -8.29
C ASP A 51 21.56 -15.64 -7.11
N CYS A 52 20.28 -15.30 -7.28
CA CYS A 52 19.51 -14.55 -6.31
C CYS A 52 19.33 -15.27 -4.97
N LYS A 53 19.37 -16.61 -4.92
CA LYS A 53 19.26 -17.35 -3.64
C LYS A 53 20.51 -17.16 -2.79
N THR A 54 21.69 -17.26 -3.41
CA THR A 54 22.95 -17.04 -2.71
C THR A 54 23.12 -15.56 -2.33
N LEU A 55 22.70 -14.65 -3.22
CA LEU A 55 22.65 -13.22 -2.92
C LEU A 55 21.80 -12.92 -1.69
N LEU A 56 20.56 -13.41 -1.64
CA LEU A 56 19.65 -13.16 -0.52
C LEU A 56 20.19 -13.72 0.81
N LYS A 57 20.79 -14.92 0.81
CA LYS A 57 21.47 -15.46 2.00
C LYS A 57 22.57 -14.52 2.52
N PHE A 58 23.35 -13.95 1.59
CA PHE A 58 24.41 -13.01 1.96
C PHE A 58 23.85 -11.67 2.44
N VAL A 59 22.78 -11.16 1.80
CA VAL A 59 22.08 -9.94 2.23
C VAL A 59 21.49 -10.10 3.63
N HIS A 60 20.78 -11.19 3.92
CA HIS A 60 20.27 -11.50 5.26
C HIS A 60 21.38 -11.54 6.30
N LEU A 61 22.50 -12.21 5.99
CA LEU A 61 23.65 -12.21 6.89
C LEU A 61 24.18 -10.79 7.15
N CYS A 62 24.18 -9.92 6.14
CA CYS A 62 24.61 -8.53 6.29
C CYS A 62 23.65 -7.73 7.18
N LEU A 63 22.34 -7.84 6.96
CA LEU A 63 21.33 -7.06 7.67
C LEU A 63 21.14 -7.55 9.12
N SER A 64 21.21 -8.87 9.36
CA SER A 64 21.04 -9.46 10.69
C SER A 64 22.30 -9.42 11.57
N ALA A 65 23.49 -9.30 10.99
CA ALA A 65 24.73 -9.34 11.77
C ALA A 65 24.99 -8.01 12.50
N SER A 66 24.78 -8.00 13.82
CA SER A 66 25.06 -6.85 14.69
C SER A 66 26.51 -6.35 14.66
N LYS A 67 27.45 -7.21 14.24
CA LYS A 67 28.89 -6.89 14.17
C LYS A 67 29.33 -6.22 12.87
N VAL A 68 28.43 -6.02 11.91
CA VAL A 68 28.78 -5.39 10.64
C VAL A 68 28.36 -3.93 10.71
N ASP A 69 29.30 -3.07 11.11
CA ASP A 69 29.10 -1.63 11.12
C ASP A 69 28.88 -1.14 9.69
N MET A 70 27.67 -0.65 9.43
CA MET A 70 27.25 -0.10 8.15
C MET A 70 26.50 1.21 8.36
N SER A 71 26.72 2.15 7.43
CA SER A 71 25.86 3.33 7.37
C SER A 71 24.42 2.93 7.03
N ILE A 72 23.45 3.72 7.50
CA ILE A 72 22.02 3.53 7.21
C ILE A 72 21.79 3.46 5.69
N ALA A 73 22.44 4.36 4.92
CA ALA A 73 22.37 4.35 3.47
C ALA A 73 22.83 3.02 2.84
N THR A 74 23.90 2.41 3.38
CA THR A 74 24.38 1.10 2.89
C THR A 74 23.36 0.00 3.18
N LYS A 75 22.73 0.01 4.37
CA LYS A 75 21.68 -0.96 4.71
C LYS A 75 20.49 -0.82 3.77
N ILE A 76 20.02 0.41 3.50
CA ILE A 76 18.93 0.68 2.56
C ILE A 76 19.27 0.18 1.14
N HIS A 77 20.48 0.45 0.63
CA HIS A 77 20.88 -0.05 -0.68
C HIS A 77 20.91 -1.59 -0.76
N ILE A 78 21.36 -2.24 0.32
CA ILE A 78 21.36 -3.71 0.42
C ILE A 78 19.92 -4.24 0.48
N GLY A 79 19.02 -3.60 1.24
CA GLY A 79 17.61 -3.98 1.30
C GLY A 79 16.87 -3.75 -0.02
N ASN A 80 17.15 -2.65 -0.73
CA ASN A 80 16.61 -2.40 -2.08
C ASN A 80 17.04 -3.51 -3.05
N LEU A 81 18.27 -3.99 -2.94
CA LEU A 81 18.74 -5.11 -3.73
C LEU A 81 18.02 -6.42 -3.37
N ALA A 82 17.70 -6.65 -2.09
CA ALA A 82 16.86 -7.78 -1.70
C ALA A 82 15.44 -7.70 -2.29
N VAL A 83 14.81 -6.52 -2.27
CA VAL A 83 13.49 -6.29 -2.92
C VAL A 83 13.54 -6.67 -4.40
N MET A 84 14.57 -6.21 -5.12
CA MET A 84 14.75 -6.56 -6.53
C MET A 84 15.02 -8.07 -6.74
N ALA A 85 15.86 -8.69 -5.90
CA ALA A 85 16.20 -10.10 -6.00
C ALA A 85 15.01 -11.02 -5.68
N TYR A 86 14.18 -10.67 -4.69
CA TYR A 86 12.94 -11.41 -4.39
C TYR A 86 11.94 -11.30 -5.54
N THR A 87 11.75 -10.09 -6.08
CA THR A 87 10.86 -9.86 -7.22
C THR A 87 11.31 -10.70 -8.43
N GLU A 88 12.62 -10.71 -8.71
CA GLU A 88 13.21 -11.54 -9.75
C GLU A 88 12.94 -13.04 -9.52
N LEU A 89 13.14 -13.54 -8.29
CA LEU A 89 12.87 -14.95 -7.97
C LEU A 89 11.40 -15.35 -8.14
N ILE A 90 10.46 -14.45 -7.84
CA ILE A 90 9.03 -14.71 -8.03
C ILE A 90 8.68 -14.73 -9.53
N LEU A 91 9.32 -13.88 -10.34
CA LEU A 91 9.13 -13.85 -11.80
C LEU A 91 9.80 -15.04 -12.50
N ARG A 92 10.98 -15.47 -12.04
CA ARG A 92 11.76 -16.57 -12.63
C ARG A 92 11.11 -17.93 -12.42
N TYR A 93 10.46 -18.16 -11.28
CA TYR A 93 9.94 -19.47 -10.90
C TYR A 93 8.40 -19.50 -10.84
N GLY A 94 7.81 -20.63 -11.23
CA GLY A 94 6.37 -20.89 -11.13
C GLY A 94 6.00 -21.87 -10.01
N GLY A 95 4.70 -22.16 -9.87
CA GLY A 95 4.18 -23.20 -8.98
C GLY A 95 4.56 -23.04 -7.51
N GLN A 96 4.91 -24.13 -6.83
CA GLN A 96 5.21 -24.14 -5.40
C GLN A 96 6.40 -23.25 -5.03
N GLN A 97 7.41 -23.16 -5.90
CA GLN A 97 8.58 -22.31 -5.65
C GLN A 97 8.20 -20.84 -5.65
N ARG A 98 7.29 -20.42 -6.53
CA ARG A 98 6.73 -19.06 -6.53
C ARG A 98 6.07 -18.74 -5.19
N ILE A 99 5.21 -19.64 -4.70
CA ILE A 99 4.48 -19.47 -3.43
C ILE A 99 5.47 -19.31 -2.26
N THR A 100 6.48 -20.17 -2.19
CA THR A 100 7.52 -20.08 -1.14
C THR A 100 8.30 -18.77 -1.25
N ASN A 101 8.77 -18.40 -2.44
CA ASN A 101 9.51 -17.15 -2.65
C ASN A 101 8.66 -15.92 -2.30
N THR A 102 7.36 -15.93 -2.65
CA THR A 102 6.42 -14.86 -2.27
C THR A 102 6.27 -14.77 -0.77
N ARG A 103 6.12 -15.88 -0.06
CA ARG A 103 6.04 -15.90 1.41
C ARG A 103 7.32 -15.36 2.05
N ASP A 104 8.49 -15.79 1.56
CA ASP A 104 9.78 -15.34 2.07
C ASP A 104 9.98 -13.83 1.83
N PHE A 105 9.52 -13.33 0.68
CA PHE A 105 9.56 -11.91 0.37
C PHE A 105 8.64 -11.10 1.28
N MET A 106 7.41 -11.56 1.50
CA MET A 106 6.47 -10.93 2.43
C MET A 106 7.02 -10.89 3.85
N ASN A 107 7.64 -11.98 4.32
CA ASN A 107 8.28 -12.02 5.63
C ASN A 107 9.42 -11.00 5.71
N PHE A 108 10.26 -10.89 4.68
CA PHE A 108 11.31 -9.88 4.62
C PHE A 108 10.72 -8.46 4.74
N LEU A 109 9.67 -8.13 3.98
CA LEU A 109 9.03 -6.80 4.04
C LEU A 109 8.35 -6.50 5.38
N CYS A 110 7.88 -7.52 6.10
CA CYS A 110 7.30 -7.34 7.43
C CYS A 110 8.35 -7.03 8.49
N TYR A 111 9.50 -7.71 8.48
CA TYR A 111 10.48 -7.65 9.57
C TYR A 111 11.67 -6.72 9.30
N GLU A 112 12.05 -6.53 8.05
CA GLU A 112 13.20 -5.69 7.71
C GLU A 112 12.79 -4.22 7.68
N GLU A 113 13.52 -3.33 8.34
CA GLU A 113 13.23 -1.89 8.30
C GLU A 113 14.09 -1.15 7.28
N TYR A 114 15.18 -1.76 6.82
CA TYR A 114 16.20 -1.11 6.01
C TYR A 114 15.98 -1.33 4.51
N TYR A 115 14.91 -0.78 3.96
CA TYR A 115 14.68 -0.66 2.52
C TYR A 115 13.83 0.57 2.20
N ASP A 116 13.90 1.03 0.95
CA ASP A 116 13.03 2.10 0.45
C ASP A 116 11.63 1.53 0.18
N GLN A 117 10.68 1.95 1.01
CA GLN A 117 9.30 1.49 0.98
C GLN A 117 8.57 1.90 -0.30
N ILE A 118 8.85 3.09 -0.83
CA ILE A 118 8.24 3.59 -2.07
C ILE A 118 8.75 2.78 -3.26
N LEU A 119 10.06 2.49 -3.28
CA LEU A 119 10.65 1.58 -4.28
C LEU A 119 9.98 0.20 -4.23
N ALA A 120 9.79 -0.36 -3.04
CA ALA A 120 9.17 -1.68 -2.88
C ALA A 120 7.74 -1.74 -3.45
N VAL A 121 6.92 -0.71 -3.20
CA VAL A 121 5.57 -0.59 -3.76
C VAL A 121 5.63 -0.52 -5.29
N ASN A 122 6.47 0.35 -5.85
CA ASN A 122 6.59 0.53 -7.29
C ASN A 122 7.07 -0.74 -8.00
N VAL A 123 8.10 -1.40 -7.47
CA VAL A 123 8.62 -2.65 -8.04
C VAL A 123 7.59 -3.78 -7.96
N ALA A 124 6.90 -3.93 -6.82
CA ALA A 124 5.85 -4.93 -6.66
C ALA A 124 4.65 -4.69 -7.60
N CYS A 125 4.25 -3.44 -7.77
CA CYS A 125 3.18 -3.04 -8.69
C CYS A 125 3.56 -3.32 -10.15
N GLN A 126 4.76 -2.91 -10.58
CA GLN A 126 5.26 -3.14 -11.95
C GLN A 126 5.46 -4.63 -12.27
N ALA A 127 5.78 -5.45 -11.27
CA ALA A 127 5.92 -6.89 -11.40
C ALA A 127 4.58 -7.66 -11.31
N GLY A 128 3.46 -6.97 -11.02
CA GLY A 128 2.14 -7.60 -10.85
C GLY A 128 2.07 -8.53 -9.64
N HIS A 129 2.75 -8.19 -8.54
CA HIS A 129 2.74 -8.96 -7.30
C HIS A 129 1.71 -8.40 -6.32
N TRP A 130 0.43 -8.50 -6.69
CA TRP A 130 -0.67 -7.84 -6.00
C TRP A 130 -0.81 -8.21 -4.52
N ASN A 131 -0.56 -9.46 -4.15
CA ASN A 131 -0.56 -9.87 -2.75
C ASN A 131 0.50 -9.12 -1.91
N VAL A 132 1.65 -8.81 -2.50
CA VAL A 132 2.72 -8.02 -1.87
C VAL A 132 2.31 -6.55 -1.76
N VAL A 133 1.67 -6.00 -2.81
CA VAL A 133 1.12 -4.64 -2.81
C VAL A 133 0.08 -4.47 -1.70
N THR A 134 -0.86 -5.43 -1.57
CA THR A 134 -1.86 -5.47 -0.50
C THR A 134 -1.22 -5.55 0.88
N LEU A 135 -0.15 -6.34 1.03
CA LEU A 135 0.59 -6.43 2.29
C LEU A 135 1.22 -5.08 2.64
N LEU A 136 1.90 -4.42 1.71
CA LEU A 136 2.54 -3.12 1.92
C LEU A 136 1.53 -2.03 2.31
N ALA A 137 0.35 -2.04 1.67
CA ALA A 137 -0.76 -1.16 2.04
C ALA A 137 -1.25 -1.39 3.48
N LYS A 138 -1.28 -2.65 3.95
CA LYS A 138 -1.82 -3.04 5.26
C LYS A 138 -0.82 -2.91 6.41
N SER A 139 0.41 -3.38 6.23
CA SER A 139 1.39 -3.51 7.32
C SER A 139 2.25 -2.27 7.52
N ARG A 140 2.41 -1.42 6.49
CA ARG A 140 3.32 -0.27 6.52
C ARG A 140 2.64 1.09 6.37
N GLY A 141 1.31 1.12 6.19
CA GLY A 141 0.59 2.38 5.99
C GLY A 141 0.94 3.08 4.68
N LEU A 142 1.29 2.31 3.64
CA LEU A 142 1.70 2.83 2.33
C LEU A 142 0.51 2.98 1.36
N GLN A 143 -0.68 3.28 1.88
CA GLN A 143 -1.90 3.39 1.06
C GLN A 143 -1.80 4.51 0.01
N PRO A 144 -1.26 5.71 0.31
CA PRO A 144 -1.08 6.77 -0.68
C PRO A 144 -0.14 6.34 -1.82
N GLU A 145 0.99 5.72 -1.48
CA GLU A 145 1.98 5.24 -2.44
C GLU A 145 1.38 4.15 -3.35
N VAL A 146 0.57 3.25 -2.78
CA VAL A 146 -0.13 2.20 -3.53
C VAL A 146 -1.14 2.80 -4.50
N VAL A 147 -1.97 3.74 -4.08
CA VAL A 147 -2.93 4.43 -4.98
C VAL A 147 -2.19 5.16 -6.11
N SER A 148 -1.08 5.82 -5.79
CA SER A 148 -0.24 6.48 -6.80
C SER A 148 0.33 5.49 -7.81
N ALA A 149 0.90 4.38 -7.34
CA ALA A 149 1.46 3.33 -8.19
C ALA A 149 0.39 2.62 -9.04
N LEU A 150 -0.81 2.42 -8.49
CA LEU A 150 -1.96 1.86 -9.23
C LEU A 150 -2.43 2.81 -10.34
N GLY A 151 -2.51 4.10 -10.08
CA GLY A 151 -2.84 5.09 -11.11
C GLY A 151 -1.83 5.06 -12.27
N GLN A 152 -0.53 4.97 -11.96
CA GLN A 152 0.53 4.89 -12.97
C GLN A 152 0.50 3.58 -13.78
N ILE A 153 0.31 2.42 -13.13
CA ILE A 153 0.32 1.13 -13.86
C ILE A 153 -0.86 1.01 -14.81
N LEU A 154 -2.02 1.56 -14.44
CA LEU A 154 -3.23 1.58 -15.27
C LEU A 154 -3.07 2.40 -16.56
N GLN A 155 -2.21 3.42 -16.55
CA GLN A 155 -1.87 4.20 -17.74
C GLN A 155 -0.74 3.57 -18.57
N SER A 156 -0.04 2.58 -18.02
CA SER A 156 1.10 1.95 -18.68
C SER A 156 0.66 0.92 -19.73
N ALA A 157 1.54 0.62 -20.69
CA ALA A 157 1.33 -0.47 -21.65
C ALA A 157 1.20 -1.87 -20.99
N ARG A 158 1.55 -1.98 -19.70
CA ARG A 158 1.44 -3.20 -18.89
C ARG A 158 0.22 -3.16 -17.95
N ALA A 159 -0.80 -2.36 -18.29
CA ALA A 159 -2.03 -2.29 -17.52
C ALA A 159 -2.59 -3.70 -17.23
N PRO A 160 -2.94 -3.99 -15.96
CA PRO A 160 -3.48 -5.29 -15.58
C PRO A 160 -4.80 -5.57 -16.32
N ARG A 161 -5.00 -6.84 -16.67
CA ARG A 161 -6.26 -7.27 -17.30
C ARG A 161 -7.38 -7.19 -16.27
N PRO A 162 -8.59 -6.79 -16.68
CA PRO A 162 -9.72 -6.68 -15.75
C PRO A 162 -10.22 -8.03 -15.24
N THR A 163 -9.71 -9.14 -15.78
CA THR A 163 -9.97 -10.51 -15.31
C THR A 163 -8.94 -11.01 -14.28
N ASP A 164 -7.88 -10.24 -14.00
CA ASP A 164 -6.85 -10.63 -13.02
C ASP A 164 -7.41 -10.48 -11.59
N ILE A 165 -7.78 -11.61 -11.00
CA ILE A 165 -8.45 -11.65 -9.69
C ILE A 165 -7.56 -11.07 -8.59
N ASP A 166 -6.26 -11.36 -8.61
CA ASP A 166 -5.32 -10.90 -7.58
C ASP A 166 -5.18 -9.37 -7.65
N PHE A 167 -5.17 -8.80 -8.86
CA PHE A 167 -5.21 -7.36 -9.07
C PHE A 167 -6.49 -6.74 -8.53
N LEU A 168 -7.65 -7.32 -8.86
CA LEU A 168 -8.94 -6.81 -8.40
C LEU A 168 -9.07 -6.86 -6.87
N TYR A 169 -8.51 -7.88 -6.22
CA TYR A 169 -8.46 -7.91 -4.76
C TYR A 169 -7.65 -6.76 -4.19
N ALA A 170 -6.46 -6.47 -4.75
CA ALA A 170 -5.62 -5.35 -4.33
C ALA A 170 -6.28 -3.99 -4.60
N LEU A 171 -6.96 -3.84 -5.74
CA LEU A 171 -7.70 -2.62 -6.09
C LEU A 171 -8.87 -2.36 -5.14
N SER A 172 -9.59 -3.42 -4.77
CA SER A 172 -10.78 -3.38 -3.90
C SER A 172 -10.46 -3.47 -2.40
N GLU A 173 -9.24 -3.11 -1.98
CA GLU A 173 -8.88 -3.11 -0.56
C GLU A 173 -9.50 -1.91 0.19
N PRO A 174 -10.24 -2.15 1.29
CA PRO A 174 -10.99 -1.10 1.99
C PRO A 174 -10.10 -0.05 2.65
N ASN A 175 -8.83 -0.38 2.94
CA ASN A 175 -7.89 0.58 3.51
C ASN A 175 -7.44 1.67 2.51
N LEU A 176 -7.73 1.53 1.21
CA LEU A 176 -7.35 2.51 0.19
C LEU A 176 -8.33 3.69 0.10
N THR A 177 -9.51 3.62 0.71
CA THR A 177 -10.58 4.62 0.50
C THR A 177 -10.13 6.05 0.81
N GLN A 178 -9.47 6.28 1.95
CA GLN A 178 -8.99 7.61 2.30
C GLN A 178 -7.94 8.13 1.30
N SER A 179 -7.02 7.26 0.87
CA SER A 179 -6.01 7.62 -0.13
C SER A 179 -6.60 7.91 -1.51
N LEU A 180 -7.68 7.21 -1.89
CA LEU A 180 -8.44 7.48 -3.10
C LEU A 180 -9.12 8.87 -3.05
N LEU A 181 -9.55 9.32 -1.89
CA LEU A 181 -10.14 10.65 -1.74
C LEU A 181 -9.09 11.78 -1.79
N VAL A 182 -7.89 11.51 -1.27
CA VAL A 182 -6.79 12.50 -1.20
C VAL A 182 -6.06 12.65 -2.54
N LEU A 183 -5.79 11.55 -3.26
CA LEU A 183 -4.95 11.55 -4.46
C LEU A 183 -5.76 11.69 -5.75
N GLY A 184 -6.30 12.88 -5.99
CA GLY A 184 -7.27 13.13 -7.06
C GLY A 184 -6.90 12.61 -8.46
N GLN A 185 -5.67 12.86 -8.93
CA GLN A 185 -5.26 12.46 -10.29
C GLN A 185 -5.24 10.94 -10.46
N SER A 186 -4.62 10.22 -9.52
CA SER A 186 -4.53 8.76 -9.56
C SER A 186 -5.91 8.11 -9.38
N SER A 187 -6.75 8.70 -8.54
CA SER A 187 -8.11 8.21 -8.28
C SER A 187 -9.02 8.34 -9.48
N GLN A 188 -8.95 9.44 -10.24
CA GLN A 188 -9.72 9.59 -11.48
C GLN A 188 -9.44 8.47 -12.48
N ILE A 189 -8.16 8.10 -12.63
CA ILE A 189 -7.73 7.00 -13.51
C ILE A 189 -8.31 5.68 -13.00
N ILE A 190 -8.22 5.44 -11.68
CA ILE A 190 -8.75 4.21 -11.04
C ILE A 190 -10.27 4.12 -11.21
N PHE A 191 -11.00 5.20 -10.94
CA PHE A 191 -12.45 5.28 -11.08
C PHE A 191 -12.88 5.07 -12.54
N GLN A 192 -12.19 5.69 -13.49
CA GLN A 192 -12.43 5.45 -14.91
C GLN A 192 -12.17 3.98 -15.30
N TYR A 193 -11.10 3.37 -14.80
CA TYR A 193 -10.81 1.96 -15.05
C TYR A 193 -11.90 1.04 -14.48
N ILE A 194 -12.39 1.32 -13.26
CA ILE A 194 -13.49 0.58 -12.64
C ILE A 194 -14.74 0.69 -13.51
N ARG A 195 -15.17 1.91 -13.87
CA ARG A 195 -16.38 2.14 -14.67
C ARG A 195 -16.32 1.47 -16.04
N THR A 196 -15.16 1.47 -16.69
CA THR A 196 -14.99 0.90 -18.04
C THR A 196 -14.98 -0.63 -18.07
N ASN A 197 -14.61 -1.30 -16.97
CA ASN A 197 -14.43 -2.75 -16.93
C ASN A 197 -15.40 -3.50 -16.00
N ILE A 198 -16.36 -2.79 -15.42
CA ILE A 198 -17.25 -3.27 -14.35
C ILE A 198 -18.03 -4.55 -14.72
N ASP A 199 -18.37 -4.69 -16.00
CA ASP A 199 -19.08 -5.83 -16.58
C ASP A 199 -18.31 -7.14 -16.39
N THR A 200 -16.98 -7.06 -16.35
CA THR A 200 -16.10 -8.24 -16.23
C THR A 200 -15.83 -8.64 -14.78
N PHE A 201 -16.11 -7.77 -13.81
CA PHE A 201 -15.73 -8.00 -12.42
C PHE A 201 -16.58 -9.09 -11.73
N PRO A 202 -15.97 -10.00 -10.96
CA PRO A 202 -16.72 -10.99 -10.17
C PRO A 202 -17.61 -10.34 -9.11
N LEU A 203 -18.70 -11.03 -8.72
CA LEU A 203 -19.65 -10.54 -7.71
C LEU A 203 -18.97 -10.16 -6.38
N GLN A 204 -17.99 -10.96 -5.95
CA GLN A 204 -17.25 -10.70 -4.71
C GLN A 204 -16.44 -9.40 -4.76
N ILE A 205 -15.89 -9.06 -5.92
CA ILE A 205 -15.14 -7.80 -6.11
C ILE A 205 -16.10 -6.62 -6.11
N LEU A 206 -17.25 -6.74 -6.78
CA LEU A 206 -18.27 -5.68 -6.76
C LEU A 206 -18.77 -5.40 -5.33
N GLN A 207 -18.97 -6.44 -4.51
CA GLN A 207 -19.36 -6.27 -3.10
C GLN A 207 -18.27 -5.52 -2.30
N ARG A 208 -17.01 -5.84 -2.54
CA ARG A 208 -15.88 -5.14 -1.89
C ARG A 208 -15.76 -3.69 -2.35
N LEU A 209 -15.91 -3.43 -3.66
CA LEU A 209 -15.91 -2.07 -4.21
C LEU A 209 -17.08 -1.25 -3.69
N ALA A 210 -18.28 -1.84 -3.56
CA ALA A 210 -19.44 -1.17 -2.98
C ALA A 210 -19.17 -0.76 -1.52
N ALA A 211 -18.54 -1.63 -0.73
CA ALA A 211 -18.13 -1.28 0.62
C ALA A 211 -17.02 -0.22 0.64
N GLN A 212 -16.01 -0.31 -0.22
CA GLN A 212 -14.86 0.60 -0.27
C GLN A 212 -15.24 2.01 -0.73
N LEU A 213 -16.12 2.14 -1.72
CA LEU A 213 -16.46 3.42 -2.38
C LEU A 213 -17.73 4.07 -1.83
N ASP A 214 -18.24 3.60 -0.70
CA ASP A 214 -19.46 4.11 -0.09
C ASP A 214 -19.30 5.60 0.31
N PRO A 215 -20.07 6.52 -0.28
CA PRO A 215 -19.98 7.95 0.01
C PRO A 215 -20.46 8.31 1.43
N SER A 216 -21.15 7.40 2.13
CA SER A 216 -21.59 7.59 3.51
C SER A 216 -20.49 7.30 4.54
N GLN A 217 -19.29 6.88 4.11
CA GLN A 217 -18.18 6.66 5.02
C GLN A 217 -17.69 7.97 5.68
N PRO A 218 -17.21 7.92 6.94
CA PRO A 218 -16.70 9.09 7.67
C PRO A 218 -15.64 9.90 6.92
N CYS A 219 -14.79 9.23 6.14
CA CYS A 219 -13.74 9.86 5.34
C CYS A 219 -14.29 10.60 4.11
N ALA A 220 -15.43 10.19 3.56
CA ALA A 220 -16.06 10.76 2.36
C ALA A 220 -17.07 11.88 2.69
N ILE A 221 -17.77 11.78 3.83
CA ILE A 221 -18.82 12.73 4.24
C ILE A 221 -18.41 14.20 4.12
N PRO A 222 -17.21 14.64 4.58
CA PRO A 222 -16.83 16.05 4.49
C PRO A 222 -16.76 16.55 3.04
N LEU A 223 -16.25 15.72 2.12
CA LEU A 223 -16.15 16.07 0.70
C LEU A 223 -17.54 16.06 0.03
N VAL A 224 -18.38 15.08 0.38
CA VAL A 224 -19.75 14.98 -0.13
C VAL A 224 -20.60 16.15 0.35
N ASN A 225 -20.52 16.54 1.63
CA ASN A 225 -21.25 17.69 2.18
C ASN A 225 -20.88 19.00 1.47
N ARG A 226 -19.60 19.19 1.12
CA ARG A 226 -19.17 20.35 0.34
C ARG A 226 -19.91 20.46 -1.00
N LEU A 227 -20.20 19.34 -1.68
CA LEU A 227 -20.98 19.34 -2.93
C LEU A 227 -22.36 20.00 -2.78
N PHE A 228 -23.01 19.82 -1.63
CA PHE A 228 -24.36 20.33 -1.38
C PHE A 228 -24.35 21.75 -0.78
N HIS A 229 -23.26 22.15 -0.13
CA HIS A 229 -23.11 23.49 0.46
C HIS A 229 -22.56 24.55 -0.49
N THR A 230 -21.82 24.17 -1.55
CA THR A 230 -21.27 25.12 -2.54
C THR A 230 -22.35 25.91 -3.30
N ASN A 231 -23.58 25.41 -3.34
CA ASN A 231 -24.71 26.12 -3.96
C ASN A 231 -25.32 27.22 -3.08
N LYS A 232 -24.96 27.33 -1.79
CA LYS A 232 -25.67 28.23 -0.86
C LYS A 232 -24.98 29.54 -0.51
N TYR A 233 -23.67 29.72 -0.74
CA TYR A 233 -23.01 30.98 -0.34
C TYR A 233 -21.86 31.37 -1.27
N SER A 234 -22.20 32.04 -2.39
CA SER A 234 -21.38 33.16 -2.89
C SER A 234 -21.75 34.41 -2.09
N SER A 235 -21.52 34.39 -0.77
CA SER A 235 -21.57 35.58 0.05
C SER A 235 -20.33 35.61 0.93
N SER A 236 -19.48 36.57 0.57
CA SER A 236 -18.46 37.22 1.39
C SER A 236 -18.60 37.04 2.91
N LEU A 237 -17.46 36.77 3.55
CA LEU A 237 -17.16 36.86 4.99
C LEU A 237 -17.36 35.57 5.80
N ASP A 238 -16.40 34.65 5.72
CA ASP A 238 -16.04 33.79 6.86
C ASP A 238 -14.52 33.59 6.87
N THR A 239 -13.83 34.61 7.37
CA THR A 239 -12.44 34.50 7.80
C THR A 239 -12.45 34.08 9.26
N THR A 240 -12.25 32.80 9.55
CA THR A 240 -11.41 32.31 10.66
C THR A 240 -11.49 30.79 10.80
N ILE A 241 -10.30 30.17 10.70
CA ILE A 241 -9.94 28.83 11.19
C ILE A 241 -10.36 27.67 10.28
N GLU A 242 -9.44 27.28 9.38
CA GLU A 242 -9.05 25.90 9.02
C GLU A 242 -7.96 26.02 7.94
N SER A 243 -6.68 26.14 8.33
CA SER A 243 -5.74 25.04 8.47
C SER A 243 -5.48 24.25 7.18
N VAL A 244 -4.25 24.43 6.67
CA VAL A 244 -3.50 23.68 5.66
C VAL A 244 -4.10 23.55 4.27
N ASP A 245 -3.50 24.29 3.35
CA ASP A 245 -3.54 24.18 1.89
C ASP A 245 -3.76 22.73 1.42
N PHE A 246 -5.01 22.40 1.10
CA PHE A 246 -5.34 21.30 0.20
C PHE A 246 -5.78 21.92 -1.12
N GLU A 247 -5.20 21.41 -2.21
CA GLU A 247 -5.37 21.85 -3.59
C GLU A 247 -6.79 22.31 -3.95
N ASN A 248 -6.87 23.36 -4.79
CA ASN A 248 -8.05 23.90 -5.49
C ASN A 248 -9.41 23.33 -5.03
N PRO A 249 -10.31 24.13 -4.42
CA PRO A 249 -11.63 23.66 -3.94
C PRO A 249 -12.44 22.92 -5.03
N ASP A 250 -12.21 23.25 -6.29
CA ASP A 250 -12.80 22.58 -7.46
C ASP A 250 -12.38 21.10 -7.60
N ARG A 251 -11.14 20.73 -7.23
CA ARG A 251 -10.64 19.35 -7.36
C ARG A 251 -11.34 18.39 -6.41
N GLY A 252 -11.53 18.80 -5.15
CA GLY A 252 -12.26 17.98 -4.17
C GLY A 252 -13.70 17.69 -4.59
N ILE A 253 -14.36 18.67 -5.22
CA ILE A 253 -15.70 18.54 -5.78
C ILE A 253 -15.72 17.53 -6.93
N ILE A 254 -14.75 17.60 -7.85
CA ILE A 254 -14.66 16.66 -8.98
C ILE A 254 -14.46 15.23 -8.47
N ILE A 255 -13.54 15.02 -7.52
CA ILE A 255 -13.26 13.69 -6.96
C ILE A 255 -14.50 13.11 -6.27
N ALA A 256 -15.23 13.93 -5.50
CA ALA A 256 -16.44 13.49 -4.82
C ALA A 256 -17.55 13.10 -5.82
N LYS A 257 -17.70 13.84 -6.92
CA LYS A 257 -18.62 13.46 -8.02
C LYS A 257 -18.20 12.14 -8.66
N ASP A 258 -16.92 12.00 -9.00
CA ASP A 258 -16.38 10.78 -9.60
C ASP A 258 -16.55 9.56 -8.68
N LEU A 259 -16.35 9.73 -7.37
CA LEU A 259 -16.61 8.70 -6.37
C LEU A 259 -18.07 8.27 -6.39
N ILE A 260 -19.00 9.22 -6.32
CA ILE A 260 -20.45 8.95 -6.31
C ILE A 260 -20.87 8.25 -7.60
N ASP A 261 -20.43 8.74 -8.76
CA ASP A 261 -20.73 8.14 -10.06
C ASP A 261 -20.20 6.70 -10.16
N THR A 262 -18.99 6.47 -9.66
CA THR A 262 -18.37 5.13 -9.64
C THR A 262 -19.09 4.21 -8.67
N PHE A 263 -19.45 4.69 -7.48
CA PHE A 263 -20.22 3.94 -6.48
C PHE A 263 -21.59 3.52 -7.03
N LEU A 264 -22.35 4.47 -7.61
CA LEU A 264 -23.66 4.16 -8.22
C LEU A 264 -23.52 3.13 -9.33
N SER A 265 -22.50 3.28 -10.19
CA SER A 265 -22.20 2.29 -11.24
C SER A 265 -21.97 0.90 -10.63
N VAL A 266 -21.12 0.80 -9.60
CA VAL A 266 -20.85 -0.48 -8.90
C VAL A 266 -22.11 -1.09 -8.31
N VAL A 267 -22.96 -0.30 -7.66
CA VAL A 267 -24.21 -0.80 -7.07
C VAL A 267 -25.18 -1.29 -8.15
N ILE A 268 -25.34 -0.55 -9.25
CA ILE A 268 -26.22 -0.96 -10.37
C ILE A 268 -25.75 -2.28 -10.99
N TYR A 269 -24.45 -2.45 -11.20
CA TYR A 269 -23.91 -3.71 -11.75
C TYR A 269 -23.94 -4.85 -10.73
N LEU A 270 -23.79 -4.54 -9.44
CA LEU A 270 -23.94 -5.50 -8.36
C LEU A 270 -25.38 -6.02 -8.29
N THR A 271 -26.39 -5.14 -8.36
CA THR A 271 -27.80 -5.56 -8.38
C THR A 271 -28.09 -6.37 -9.63
N HIS A 272 -27.66 -5.91 -10.81
CA HIS A 272 -27.84 -6.64 -12.06
C HIS A 272 -27.26 -8.07 -12.03
N LYS A 273 -26.06 -8.25 -11.45
CA LYS A 273 -25.43 -9.58 -11.32
C LYS A 273 -25.97 -10.41 -10.15
N SER A 274 -26.51 -9.76 -9.11
CA SER A 274 -27.07 -10.42 -7.94
C SER A 274 -28.51 -10.89 -8.14
N GLU A 275 -29.27 -10.25 -9.06
CA GLU A 275 -30.64 -10.62 -9.35
C GLU A 275 -30.74 -11.98 -10.07
N LYS A 276 -30.93 -13.02 -9.26
CA LYS A 276 -31.73 -14.20 -9.65
C LYS A 276 -33.23 -14.02 -9.31
N THR A 277 -33.60 -12.87 -8.76
CA THR A 277 -34.94 -12.53 -8.28
C THR A 277 -35.40 -11.26 -8.97
N GLY A 278 -36.53 -11.32 -9.66
CA GLY A 278 -37.01 -10.26 -10.54
C GLY A 278 -37.21 -8.90 -9.85
N PHE A 279 -37.07 -7.85 -10.65
CA PHE A 279 -37.34 -6.46 -10.32
C PHE A 279 -38.68 -6.30 -9.57
N ASN A 280 -38.61 -5.89 -8.30
CA ASN A 280 -39.80 -5.73 -7.46
C ASN A 280 -40.23 -4.26 -7.42
N LEU A 281 -41.25 -3.91 -8.23
CA LEU A 281 -41.79 -2.55 -8.31
C LEU A 281 -42.26 -2.00 -6.95
N SER A 282 -42.58 -2.86 -5.98
CA SER A 282 -43.05 -2.45 -4.65
C SER A 282 -42.01 -1.68 -3.82
N LEU A 283 -40.73 -1.70 -4.21
CA LEU A 283 -39.68 -0.91 -3.56
C LEU A 283 -39.58 0.52 -4.10
N LEU A 284 -40.20 0.80 -5.25
CA LEU A 284 -40.35 2.15 -5.81
C LEU A 284 -41.62 2.84 -5.30
N ASP A 285 -42.54 2.09 -4.69
CA ASP A 285 -43.66 2.70 -4.00
C ASP A 285 -43.11 3.58 -2.89
N ASN A 286 -43.64 4.81 -2.80
CA ASN A 286 -43.31 5.74 -1.74
C ASN A 286 -43.55 5.05 -0.40
N VAL A 287 -42.47 4.57 0.24
CA VAL A 287 -42.48 4.24 1.64
C VAL A 287 -42.76 5.57 2.33
N GLY A 288 -44.03 5.78 2.71
CA GLY A 288 -44.41 6.90 3.53
C GLY A 288 -43.43 6.95 4.70
N LEU A 289 -42.92 8.15 4.98
CA LEU A 289 -42.17 8.39 6.21
C LEU A 289 -42.94 7.69 7.33
N PRO A 290 -42.32 6.79 8.11
CA PRO A 290 -43.04 6.21 9.23
C PRO A 290 -43.55 7.38 10.07
N ASP A 291 -44.87 7.47 10.26
CA ASP A 291 -45.55 8.54 11.02
C ASP A 291 -45.02 8.67 12.46
N ASN A 292 -44.21 7.71 12.89
CA ASN A 292 -43.36 7.83 14.05
C ASN A 292 -42.03 8.49 13.64
N LEU A 293 -42.05 9.81 13.50
CA LEU A 293 -40.95 10.61 14.05
C LEU A 293 -40.85 10.19 15.51
N GLN A 294 -40.03 9.16 15.79
CA GLN A 294 -39.61 8.87 17.14
C GLN A 294 -39.04 10.19 17.62
N THR A 295 -39.79 10.84 18.50
CA THR A 295 -39.39 12.02 19.25
C THR A 295 -37.95 11.79 19.60
N GLU A 296 -37.04 12.60 19.04
CA GLU A 296 -35.63 12.53 19.38
C GLU A 296 -35.58 12.51 20.90
N ILE A 297 -35.27 11.35 21.48
CA ILE A 297 -35.15 11.26 22.92
C ILE A 297 -33.92 12.12 23.19
N PRO A 298 -34.06 13.30 23.82
CA PRO A 298 -32.89 14.09 24.12
C PRO A 298 -31.98 13.19 24.95
N ILE A 299 -30.74 13.02 24.49
CA ILE A 299 -29.72 12.27 25.21
C ILE A 299 -29.50 13.01 26.54
N LYS A 300 -30.30 12.65 27.56
CA LYS A 300 -30.30 13.31 28.87
C LYS A 300 -29.01 13.07 29.64
N LYS A 301 -28.22 12.08 29.21
CA LYS A 301 -26.88 11.79 29.72
C LYS A 301 -25.97 11.37 28.59
N LEU A 302 -24.85 12.07 28.47
CA LEU A 302 -23.70 11.58 27.73
C LEU A 302 -23.33 10.17 28.28
N PRO A 303 -22.99 9.20 27.42
CA PRO A 303 -22.59 7.87 27.86
C PRO A 303 -21.38 7.95 28.81
N ASP A 304 -21.30 6.99 29.75
CA ASP A 304 -20.27 6.98 30.79
C ASP A 304 -18.86 7.02 30.17
N LEU A 305 -18.14 8.10 30.45
CA LEU A 305 -16.76 8.30 30.03
C LEU A 305 -15.85 7.59 31.05
N HIS A 306 -15.23 6.49 30.64
CA HIS A 306 -14.15 5.87 31.40
C HIS A 306 -12.81 6.26 30.77
N PRO A 307 -12.13 7.29 31.30
CA PRO A 307 -10.78 7.61 30.85
C PRO A 307 -9.86 6.45 31.23
N LEU A 308 -9.22 5.84 30.23
CA LEU A 308 -8.13 4.89 30.45
C LEU A 308 -6.84 5.70 30.49
N SER A 309 -6.06 5.54 31.56
CA SER A 309 -4.75 6.17 31.66
C SER A 309 -3.87 5.69 30.51
N CYS A 310 -3.47 6.62 29.66
CA CYS A 310 -2.46 6.45 28.62
C CYS A 310 -1.37 7.50 28.89
N GLY A 311 -0.12 7.18 28.55
CA GLY A 311 1.05 7.99 28.91
C GLY A 311 1.01 9.44 28.40
N PHE A 312 2.09 10.18 28.64
CA PHE A 312 2.18 11.66 28.59
C PHE A 312 1.69 12.38 27.31
N GLU A 313 1.44 11.66 26.20
CA GLU A 313 1.03 12.21 24.90
C GLU A 313 -0.10 11.41 24.21
N HIS A 314 -0.77 10.54 24.97
CA HIS A 314 -1.77 9.61 24.45
C HIS A 314 -3.02 9.61 25.35
N ALA A 315 -4.20 9.52 24.73
CA ALA A 315 -5.48 9.41 25.41
C ALA A 315 -6.25 8.19 24.89
N ALA A 316 -6.84 7.41 25.79
CA ALA A 316 -7.76 6.34 25.41
C ALA A 316 -9.09 6.51 26.16
N VAL A 317 -10.18 6.37 25.41
CA VAL A 317 -11.55 6.52 25.91
C VAL A 317 -12.34 5.27 25.54
N VAL A 318 -13.02 4.69 26.54
CA VAL A 318 -13.99 3.62 26.28
C VAL A 318 -15.38 4.26 26.10
N ARG A 319 -16.01 4.00 24.97
CA ARG A 319 -17.40 4.41 24.69
C ARG A 319 -18.15 3.25 24.03
N ASN A 320 -19.35 2.95 24.52
CA ASN A 320 -20.19 1.86 23.99
C ASN A 320 -19.47 0.50 23.90
N SER A 321 -18.65 0.17 24.90
CA SER A 321 -17.78 -1.03 24.91
C SER A 321 -16.73 -1.10 23.77
N GLN A 322 -16.45 0.03 23.11
CA GLN A 322 -15.37 0.19 22.13
C GLN A 322 -14.30 1.13 22.67
N VAL A 323 -13.03 0.87 22.36
CA VAL A 323 -11.89 1.68 22.80
C VAL A 323 -11.46 2.60 21.65
N TYR A 324 -11.42 3.89 21.94
CA TYR A 324 -10.93 4.93 21.04
C TYR A 324 -9.61 5.45 21.56
N THR A 325 -8.57 5.49 20.74
CA THR A 325 -7.24 5.98 21.12
C THR A 325 -6.84 7.16 20.26
N MET A 326 -6.40 8.25 20.88
CA MET A 326 -5.93 9.47 20.20
C MET A 326 -4.58 9.87 20.78
N GLY A 327 -3.66 10.38 19.98
CA GLY A 327 -2.32 10.75 20.47
C GLY A 327 -1.33 10.99 19.35
N VAL A 328 -0.09 11.28 19.73
CA VAL A 328 1.01 11.53 18.79
C VAL A 328 1.38 10.21 18.08
N SER A 329 1.27 10.19 16.75
CA SER A 329 1.48 9.00 15.91
C SER A 329 2.95 8.61 15.69
N SER A 330 3.89 9.30 16.35
CA SER A 330 5.34 9.17 16.15
C SER A 330 5.88 7.75 16.35
N SER A 331 5.15 6.91 17.10
CA SER A 331 5.53 5.52 17.38
C SER A 331 4.69 4.47 16.64
N GLY A 332 3.75 4.86 15.77
CA GLY A 332 2.97 3.91 14.94
C GLY A 332 2.05 2.94 15.70
N CYS A 333 1.79 3.18 16.99
CA CYS A 333 1.02 2.27 17.86
C CYS A 333 -0.46 2.63 18.02
N LEU A 334 -0.97 3.63 17.29
CA LEU A 334 -2.36 4.06 17.38
C LEU A 334 -3.13 3.54 16.15
N GLY A 335 -3.96 2.53 16.37
CA GLY A 335 -4.92 2.05 15.39
C GLY A 335 -6.16 2.94 15.37
N LEU A 336 -6.65 3.22 14.16
CA LEU A 336 -7.84 4.02 13.84
C LEU A 336 -7.80 5.46 14.38
N GLY A 337 -7.04 6.29 13.66
CA GLY A 337 -7.32 7.71 13.47
C GLY A 337 -7.74 7.95 12.02
#